data_AF-A0A5K8AJN1-F1
#
_entry.id   AF-A0A5K8AJN1-F1
#
_cell.length_a   1.000
_cell.length_b   1.000
_cell.length_c   1.000
_cell.angle_alpha   90.00
_cell.angle_beta   90.00
_cell.angle_gamma   90.00
#
_symmetry.space_group_name_H-M   'P 1'
#
loop_
_entity.id
_entity.type
_entity.pdbx_description
1 polymer ?
#
loop_
_entity_poly.entity_id
_entity_poly.type
_entity_poly.pdbx_seq_one_letter_code
_entity_poly.pdbx_strand_id
1 'polypeptide(L)'
;MELWRSLWDLSTLADGTYFLYAVITDEVHTTATYAAASVTIDRTAPQVTAAPAGGTYADTQSVELSTDEAADIYFTLDGSAPTSASTPYTTAITIDQTTKLRAIAVDAAGNDSEILTEVYTIETSANTPPVADAGSDVTVSLGDSAEADGSGSHDPDNGPESLSFTWKVLSVPSGSGITDSDMTGADTAQCSFTPDTAGEYVLALTVSDGQDQTTDEVTIICQAGGVLGDLDGDGDIDTSDYLVFRSTLGKCTGDAGFIAAADYDGDGCVTYTDYSIWYGYYRNQ
;
A
#
# COMPACT_ATOMS: atom_id res chain seq x y z
N MET A 1 39.74 54.42 43.73
CA MET A 1 39.92 53.26 42.84
C MET A 1 39.79 53.80 41.43
N GLU A 2 40.90 53.99 40.72
CA GLU A 2 40.87 54.44 39.34
C GLU A 2 40.57 53.25 38.43
N LEU A 3 39.52 53.36 37.63
CA LEU A 3 39.20 52.37 36.59
C LEU A 3 39.95 52.75 35.33
N TRP A 4 40.96 51.95 34.97
CA TRP A 4 41.67 52.08 33.71
C TRP A 4 40.93 51.27 32.64
N ARG A 5 40.47 51.92 31.57
CA ARG A 5 39.86 51.26 30.41
C ARG A 5 40.70 51.56 29.16
N SER A 6 41.25 50.52 28.56
CA SER A 6 41.82 50.57 27.21
C SER A 6 40.84 49.95 26.22
N LEU A 7 40.67 50.57 25.06
CA LEU A 7 39.94 49.99 23.93
C LEU A 7 40.96 49.31 23.04
N TRP A 8 40.75 48.01 22.78
CA TRP A 8 41.63 47.21 21.94
C TRP A 8 40.98 47.11 20.56
N ASP A 9 41.72 47.48 19.52
CA ASP A 9 41.27 47.25 18.15
C ASP A 9 41.51 45.77 17.79
N LEU A 10 40.43 45.02 17.67
CA LEU A 10 40.46 43.59 17.32
C LEU A 10 40.20 43.37 15.82
N SER A 11 39.98 44.44 15.04
CA SER A 11 39.53 44.36 13.64
C SER A 11 40.52 43.66 12.71
N THR A 12 41.82 43.66 13.05
CA THR A 12 42.88 43.07 12.22
C THR A 12 43.32 41.68 12.65
N LEU A 13 42.83 41.15 13.77
CA LEU A 13 43.19 39.81 14.24
C LEU A 13 42.55 38.76 13.35
N ALA A 14 43.24 37.67 13.01
CA ALA A 14 42.64 36.54 12.30
C ALA A 14 41.75 35.70 13.24
N ASP A 15 41.05 34.73 12.69
CA ASP A 15 40.22 33.83 13.50
C ASP A 15 41.08 33.01 14.49
N GLY A 16 40.53 32.77 15.67
CA GLY A 16 41.20 32.02 16.73
C GLY A 16 40.97 32.58 18.13
N THR A 17 41.49 31.85 19.12
CA THR A 17 41.42 32.24 20.53
C THR A 17 42.65 33.06 20.92
N TYR A 18 42.41 34.28 21.39
CA TYR A 18 43.43 35.19 21.90
C TYR A 18 43.30 35.32 23.42
N PHE A 19 44.43 35.48 24.09
CA PHE A 19 44.48 35.68 25.54
C PHE A 19 44.88 37.13 25.86
N LEU A 20 44.10 37.80 26.70
CA LEU A 20 44.39 39.16 27.14
C LEU A 20 45.18 39.13 28.46
N TYR A 21 46.33 39.81 28.44
CA TYR A 21 47.17 40.01 29.60
C TYR A 21 47.20 41.49 29.97
N ALA A 22 46.93 41.79 31.24
CA ALA A 22 47.20 43.11 31.81
C ALA A 22 48.61 43.10 32.39
N VAL A 23 49.43 44.05 31.94
CA VAL A 23 50.79 44.26 32.44
C VAL A 23 50.81 45.60 33.17
N ILE A 24 51.05 45.56 34.49
CA ILE A 24 51.16 46.75 35.33
C ILE A 24 52.63 46.93 35.69
N THR A 25 53.18 48.11 35.41
CA THR A 25 54.58 48.48 35.73
C THR A 25 54.61 49.69 36.64
N ASP A 26 55.32 49.60 37.76
CA ASP A 26 55.71 50.75 38.60
C ASP A 26 57.14 51.20 38.23
N GLU A 27 57.51 52.46 38.53
CA GLU A 27 58.81 53.10 38.20
C GLU A 27 60.02 52.36 38.80
N VAL A 28 59.83 51.38 39.70
CA VAL A 28 60.90 50.65 40.39
C VAL A 28 60.93 49.14 40.04
N HIS A 29 60.43 48.76 38.86
CA HIS A 29 60.56 47.39 38.30
C HIS A 29 59.92 46.28 39.15
N THR A 30 58.59 46.20 39.15
CA THR A 30 57.92 44.92 39.40
C THR A 30 56.78 44.76 38.40
N THR A 31 56.94 43.83 37.45
CA THR A 31 55.91 43.48 36.48
C THR A 31 54.99 42.44 37.10
N ALA A 32 53.75 42.80 37.40
CA ALA A 32 52.72 41.82 37.72
C ALA A 32 51.92 41.53 36.45
N THR A 33 51.96 40.28 35.97
CA THR A 33 51.13 39.81 34.85
C THR A 33 49.85 39.22 35.41
N TYR A 34 48.71 39.82 35.08
CA TYR A 34 47.40 39.26 35.37
C TYR A 34 46.78 38.75 34.06
N ALA A 35 46.50 37.45 33.99
CA ALA A 35 45.70 36.87 32.91
C ALA A 35 44.22 37.01 33.28
N ALA A 36 43.43 37.66 32.44
CA ALA A 36 42.05 38.04 32.82
C ALA A 36 40.97 37.41 31.94
N ALA A 37 41.21 37.16 30.66
CA ALA A 37 40.19 36.64 29.75
C ALA A 37 40.81 36.06 28.46
N SER A 38 40.08 35.15 27.83
CA SER A 38 40.26 34.85 26.40
C SER A 38 39.15 35.53 25.60
N VAL A 39 39.45 35.86 24.35
CA VAL A 39 38.49 36.28 23.33
C VAL A 39 38.64 35.36 22.14
N THR A 40 37.54 34.79 21.66
CA THR A 40 37.52 34.07 20.39
C THR A 40 37.09 35.05 19.32
N ILE A 41 37.85 35.07 18.24
CA ILE A 41 37.56 35.84 17.06
C ILE A 41 37.18 34.83 15.98
N ASP A 42 36.03 35.04 15.37
CA ASP A 42 35.48 34.18 14.33
C ASP A 42 34.80 35.05 13.28
N ARG A 43 35.27 34.97 12.05
CA ARG A 43 34.77 35.72 10.89
C ARG A 43 34.51 34.80 9.71
N THR A 44 34.73 33.51 9.88
CA THR A 44 34.46 32.55 8.83
C THR A 44 32.97 32.27 8.90
N ALA A 45 32.29 32.45 7.78
CA ALA A 45 30.88 32.13 7.71
C ALA A 45 30.71 30.62 7.51
N PRO A 46 29.68 30.01 8.13
CA PRO A 46 29.38 28.60 7.91
C PRO A 46 28.96 28.37 6.45
N GLN A 47 29.13 27.14 5.96
CA GLN A 47 28.62 26.68 4.67
C GLN A 47 27.46 25.71 4.87
N VAL A 48 26.34 25.95 4.19
CA VAL A 48 25.16 25.06 4.22
C VAL A 48 25.21 24.09 3.04
N THR A 49 24.92 22.82 3.30
CA THR A 49 24.74 21.80 2.26
C THR A 49 23.38 21.09 2.43
N ALA A 50 22.82 20.62 1.32
CA ALA A 50 21.59 19.83 1.28
C ALA A 50 21.87 18.41 0.76
N ALA A 51 21.26 17.40 1.40
CA ALA A 51 21.33 16.01 0.99
C ALA A 51 19.92 15.39 0.97
N PRO A 52 19.40 14.95 -0.19
CA PRO A 52 19.99 15.09 -1.52
C PRO A 52 20.03 16.56 -1.99
N ALA A 53 20.93 16.87 -2.92
CA ALA A 53 20.98 18.15 -3.59
C ALA A 53 19.74 18.36 -4.48
N GLY A 54 19.51 19.58 -4.97
CA GLY A 54 18.44 19.87 -5.91
C GLY A 54 18.56 19.07 -7.21
N GLY A 55 17.42 18.74 -7.79
CA GLY A 55 17.32 17.88 -8.96
C GLY A 55 15.88 17.50 -9.28
N THR A 56 15.73 16.62 -10.27
CA THR A 56 14.46 16.00 -10.62
C THR A 56 14.36 14.64 -9.96
N TYR A 57 13.24 14.38 -9.31
CA TYR A 57 12.94 13.14 -8.59
C TYR A 57 11.56 12.62 -8.98
N ALA A 58 11.42 11.30 -9.05
CA ALA A 58 10.12 10.66 -9.29
C ALA A 58 9.29 10.56 -7.99
N ASP A 59 9.96 10.53 -6.84
CA ASP A 59 9.38 10.33 -5.53
C ASP A 59 9.61 11.53 -4.60
N THR A 60 8.80 11.61 -3.55
CA THR A 60 8.96 12.56 -2.43
C THR A 60 10.37 12.48 -1.84
N GLN A 61 11.01 13.63 -1.64
CA GLN A 61 12.34 13.73 -1.05
C GLN A 61 12.29 14.10 0.43
N SER A 62 13.19 13.51 1.21
CA SER A 62 13.48 13.90 2.60
C SER A 62 14.86 14.57 2.62
N VAL A 63 14.88 15.90 2.58
CA VAL A 63 16.10 16.69 2.48
C VAL A 63 16.66 17.01 3.87
N GLU A 64 17.90 16.61 4.10
CA GLU A 64 18.68 16.98 5.27
C GLU A 64 19.58 18.17 4.97
N LEU A 65 19.54 19.19 5.83
CA LEU A 65 20.48 20.31 5.80
C LEU A 65 21.58 20.08 6.83
N SER A 66 22.81 20.44 6.47
CA SER A 66 23.96 20.41 7.38
C SER A 66 24.90 21.58 7.15
N THR A 67 25.70 21.87 8.17
CA THR A 67 26.75 22.90 8.13
C THR A 67 28.12 22.27 8.38
N ASP A 68 29.17 22.89 7.83
CA ASP A 68 30.57 22.49 8.04
C ASP A 68 31.11 22.87 9.43
N GLU A 69 30.40 23.74 10.15
CA GLU A 69 30.63 24.09 11.56
C GLU A 69 29.32 24.26 12.35
N ALA A 70 29.42 24.53 13.66
CA ALA A 70 28.26 24.66 14.53
C ALA A 70 27.50 25.97 14.27
N ALA A 71 26.32 25.87 13.66
CA ALA A 71 25.46 27.00 13.34
C ALA A 71 23.97 26.63 13.35
N ASP A 72 23.10 27.61 13.55
CA ASP A 72 21.65 27.46 13.45
C ASP A 72 21.21 27.71 11.99
N ILE A 73 20.47 26.76 11.39
CA ILE A 73 20.01 26.84 10.00
C ILE A 73 18.57 27.35 9.93
N TYR A 74 18.29 28.26 8.99
CA TYR A 74 16.96 28.81 8.70
C TYR A 74 16.65 28.70 7.21
N PHE A 75 15.40 28.40 6.86
CA PHE A 75 15.02 28.13 5.47
C PHE A 75 13.65 28.67 5.06
N THR A 76 13.43 28.67 3.74
CA THR A 76 12.18 29.01 3.06
C THR A 76 11.97 28.05 1.89
N LEU A 77 10.71 27.68 1.60
CA LEU A 77 10.35 26.74 0.52
C LEU A 77 9.68 27.41 -0.69
N ASP A 78 9.30 28.68 -0.56
CA ASP A 78 8.64 29.48 -1.59
C ASP A 78 9.63 30.24 -2.49
N GLY A 79 10.94 30.05 -2.27
CA GLY A 79 12.01 30.75 -2.97
C GLY A 79 12.27 32.19 -2.49
N SER A 80 11.59 32.67 -1.45
CA SER A 80 11.93 33.95 -0.80
C SER A 80 13.32 33.90 -0.14
N ALA A 81 13.92 35.04 0.19
CA ALA A 81 15.25 35.05 0.81
C ALA A 81 15.12 34.68 2.29
N PRO A 82 15.80 33.63 2.78
CA PRO A 82 15.75 33.27 4.19
C PRO A 82 16.52 34.30 5.04
N THR A 83 16.10 34.44 6.28
CA THR A 83 16.74 35.26 7.33
C THR A 83 16.73 34.48 8.65
N SER A 84 17.40 34.96 9.69
CA SER A 84 17.31 34.37 11.04
C SER A 84 15.92 34.45 11.68
N ALA A 85 14.96 35.12 11.03
CA ALA A 85 13.54 35.11 11.41
C ALA A 85 12.70 34.11 10.60
N SER A 86 13.29 33.41 9.61
CA SER A 86 12.63 32.36 8.84
C SER A 86 12.48 31.07 9.66
N THR A 87 11.92 30.02 9.07
CA THR A 87 11.69 28.75 9.76
C THR A 87 13.02 28.10 10.15
N PRO A 88 13.25 27.78 11.44
CA PRO A 88 14.45 27.05 11.84
C PRO A 88 14.40 25.60 11.37
N TYR A 89 15.52 25.08 10.89
CA TYR A 89 15.68 23.68 10.54
C TYR A 89 15.95 22.84 11.79
N THR A 90 15.05 21.92 12.11
CA THR A 90 15.14 21.05 13.29
C THR A 90 15.02 19.56 12.93
N THR A 91 14.40 19.25 11.80
CA THR A 91 14.22 17.90 11.24
C THR A 91 14.31 17.97 9.73
N ALA A 92 14.53 16.82 9.07
CA ALA A 92 14.50 16.72 7.62
C ALA A 92 13.24 17.35 6.99
N ILE A 93 13.42 17.95 5.81
CA ILE A 93 12.39 18.67 5.08
C ILE A 93 11.77 17.73 4.04
N THR A 94 10.47 17.48 4.15
CA THR A 94 9.71 16.73 3.14
C THR A 94 9.39 17.62 1.94
N ILE A 95 9.74 17.17 0.73
CA ILE A 95 9.42 17.82 -0.54
C ILE A 95 8.67 16.83 -1.43
N ASP A 96 7.38 17.05 -1.59
CA ASP A 96 6.43 16.20 -2.35
C ASP A 96 5.95 16.85 -3.66
N GLN A 97 6.37 18.08 -3.94
CA GLN A 97 6.08 18.82 -5.16
C GLN A 97 7.24 19.76 -5.54
N THR A 98 7.17 20.35 -6.73
CA THR A 98 8.20 21.29 -7.20
C THR A 98 8.39 22.44 -6.21
N THR A 99 9.58 22.53 -5.62
CA THR A 99 9.88 23.41 -4.47
C THR A 99 11.23 24.08 -4.66
N LYS A 100 11.30 25.37 -4.31
CA LYS A 100 12.56 26.12 -4.29
C LYS A 100 13.00 26.34 -2.84
N LEU A 101 13.86 25.44 -2.38
CA LEU A 101 14.47 25.52 -1.05
C LEU A 101 15.57 26.58 -1.05
N ARG A 102 15.52 27.49 -0.08
CA ARG A 102 16.63 28.40 0.21
C ARG A 102 16.95 28.36 1.69
N ALA A 103 18.23 28.34 2.04
CA ALA A 103 18.66 28.26 3.42
C ALA A 103 19.86 29.18 3.72
N ILE A 104 19.95 29.64 4.96
CA ILE A 104 21.14 30.25 5.55
C ILE A 104 21.47 29.58 6.87
N ALA A 105 22.72 29.68 7.31
CA ALA A 105 23.15 29.34 8.65
C ALA A 105 23.73 30.58 9.35
N VAL A 106 23.51 30.66 10.65
CA VAL A 106 24.07 31.72 11.51
C VAL A 106 24.86 31.03 12.62
N ASP A 107 26.17 31.30 12.70
CA ASP A 107 27.02 30.75 13.75
C ASP A 107 26.86 31.50 15.09
N ALA A 108 27.54 31.05 16.13
CA ALA A 108 27.50 31.68 17.44
C ALA A 108 28.18 33.07 17.49
N ALA A 109 29.04 33.40 16.52
CA ALA A 109 29.69 34.69 16.37
C ALA A 109 28.84 35.71 15.59
N GLY A 110 27.75 35.25 14.96
CA GLY A 110 26.82 36.04 14.17
C GLY A 110 27.22 36.18 12.70
N ASN A 111 28.09 35.30 12.17
CA ASN A 111 28.37 35.26 10.73
C ASN A 111 27.24 34.51 10.01
N ASP A 112 26.74 35.11 8.94
CA ASP A 112 25.73 34.50 8.06
C ASP A 112 26.42 33.75 6.92
N SER A 113 25.98 32.53 6.63
CA SER A 113 26.39 31.79 5.44
C SER A 113 25.99 32.51 4.14
N GLU A 114 26.58 32.08 3.02
CA GLU A 114 25.93 32.33 1.72
C GLU A 114 24.55 31.67 1.67
N ILE A 115 23.62 32.23 0.87
CA ILE A 115 22.30 31.63 0.70
C ILE A 115 22.41 30.39 -0.19
N LEU A 116 22.24 29.21 0.39
CA LEU A 116 22.01 27.97 -0.37
C LEU A 116 20.70 28.10 -1.14
N THR A 117 20.69 27.71 -2.42
CA THR A 117 19.49 27.69 -3.25
C THR A 117 19.42 26.38 -4.02
N GLU A 118 18.42 25.57 -3.72
CA GLU A 118 18.15 24.30 -4.36
C GLU A 118 16.77 24.31 -5.01
N VAL A 119 16.67 23.69 -6.18
CA VAL A 119 15.39 23.50 -6.89
C VAL A 119 15.13 22.01 -6.97
N TYR A 120 14.05 21.59 -6.35
CA TYR A 120 13.57 20.21 -6.41
C TYR A 120 12.37 20.19 -7.34
N THR A 121 12.41 19.35 -8.37
CA THR A 121 11.27 19.10 -9.26
C THR A 121 10.80 17.68 -8.98
N ILE A 122 9.61 17.54 -8.41
CA ILE A 122 8.99 16.23 -8.22
C ILE A 122 8.11 15.98 -9.44
N GLU A 123 8.52 15.03 -10.28
CA GLU A 123 7.79 14.59 -11.47
C GLU A 123 7.18 13.23 -11.17
N THR A 124 6.01 13.23 -10.53
CA THR A 124 5.21 12.02 -10.44
C THR A 124 4.62 11.72 -11.82
N SER A 125 4.76 10.48 -12.28
CA SER A 125 4.00 10.00 -13.43
C SER A 125 2.51 10.15 -13.11
N ALA A 126 1.72 10.61 -14.08
CA ALA A 126 0.28 10.64 -13.91
C ALA A 126 -0.25 9.21 -13.79
N ASN A 127 -1.04 8.94 -12.76
CA ASN A 127 -1.65 7.64 -12.50
C ASN A 127 -2.53 7.20 -13.68
N THR A 128 -2.49 5.92 -14.05
CA THR A 128 -3.47 5.30 -14.95
C THR A 128 -4.37 4.35 -14.16
N PRO A 129 -5.70 4.50 -14.19
CA PRO A 129 -6.58 3.61 -13.43
C PRO A 129 -6.31 2.13 -13.75
N PRO A 130 -6.46 1.24 -12.76
CA PRO A 130 -6.25 -0.19 -12.96
C PRO A 130 -7.32 -0.75 -13.89
N VAL A 131 -7.09 -1.95 -14.43
CA VAL A 131 -8.09 -2.70 -15.19
C VAL A 131 -8.57 -3.86 -14.33
N ALA A 132 -9.81 -3.78 -13.87
CA ALA A 132 -10.51 -4.90 -13.28
C ALA A 132 -10.92 -5.89 -14.39
N ASP A 133 -10.65 -7.17 -14.14
CA ASP A 133 -11.10 -8.30 -14.94
C ASP A 133 -11.61 -9.34 -13.95
N ALA A 134 -12.92 -9.54 -13.90
CA ALA A 134 -13.58 -10.48 -12.99
C ALA A 134 -13.56 -11.93 -13.50
N GLY A 135 -12.97 -12.16 -14.67
CA GLY A 135 -12.94 -13.45 -15.34
C GLY A 135 -14.21 -13.72 -16.17
N SER A 136 -14.32 -14.95 -16.67
CA SER A 136 -15.50 -15.40 -17.41
C SER A 136 -16.58 -15.94 -16.48
N ASP A 137 -17.84 -15.89 -16.93
CA ASP A 137 -18.97 -16.50 -16.22
C ASP A 137 -18.71 -17.97 -15.87
N VAL A 138 -19.20 -18.38 -14.70
CA VAL A 138 -18.95 -19.72 -14.13
C VAL A 138 -20.27 -20.46 -13.98
N THR A 139 -20.28 -21.74 -14.31
CA THR A 139 -21.44 -22.63 -14.08
C THR A 139 -21.08 -23.69 -13.06
N VAL A 140 -21.91 -23.86 -12.03
CA VAL A 140 -21.74 -24.86 -10.97
C VAL A 140 -23.08 -25.54 -10.63
N SER A 141 -23.01 -26.70 -9.98
CA SER A 141 -24.22 -27.35 -9.44
C SER A 141 -24.53 -26.83 -8.04
N LEU A 142 -25.80 -26.86 -7.65
CA LEU A 142 -26.23 -26.52 -6.29
C LEU A 142 -25.50 -27.40 -5.27
N GLY A 143 -24.83 -26.76 -4.31
CA GLY A 143 -24.00 -27.43 -3.30
C GLY A 143 -22.50 -27.51 -3.62
N ASP A 144 -22.10 -27.26 -4.87
CA ASP A 144 -20.69 -27.10 -5.24
C ASP A 144 -20.18 -25.70 -4.85
N SER A 145 -18.87 -25.58 -4.64
CA SER A 145 -18.23 -24.27 -4.48
C SER A 145 -18.11 -23.57 -5.83
N ALA A 146 -18.60 -22.34 -5.93
CA ALA A 146 -18.31 -21.44 -7.03
C ALA A 146 -17.03 -20.65 -6.72
N GLU A 147 -16.16 -20.50 -7.72
CA GLU A 147 -14.95 -19.69 -7.63
C GLU A 147 -15.02 -18.59 -8.70
N ALA A 148 -14.74 -17.35 -8.32
CA ALA A 148 -14.54 -16.23 -9.23
C ALA A 148 -13.06 -15.83 -9.20
N ASP A 149 -12.47 -15.63 -10.38
CA ASP A 149 -11.03 -15.43 -10.55
C ASP A 149 -10.75 -14.10 -11.22
N GLY A 150 -10.35 -13.12 -10.41
CA GLY A 150 -9.96 -11.79 -10.82
C GLY A 150 -8.47 -11.63 -11.12
N SER A 151 -7.70 -12.72 -11.19
CA SER A 151 -6.24 -12.67 -11.39
C SER A 151 -5.78 -12.12 -12.74
N GLY A 152 -6.70 -11.94 -13.70
CA GLY A 152 -6.47 -11.22 -14.95
C GLY A 152 -6.34 -9.71 -14.79
N SER A 153 -6.76 -9.16 -13.64
CA SER A 153 -6.69 -7.73 -13.35
C SER A 153 -5.24 -7.24 -13.34
N HIS A 154 -5.02 -6.04 -13.86
CA HIS A 154 -3.68 -5.47 -13.96
C HIS A 154 -3.66 -3.95 -13.82
N ASP A 155 -2.49 -3.43 -13.48
CA ASP A 155 -2.21 -2.01 -13.43
C ASP A 155 -1.33 -1.61 -14.64
N PRO A 156 -1.77 -0.69 -15.52
CA PRO A 156 -1.00 -0.27 -16.68
C PRO A 156 0.35 0.39 -16.37
N ASP A 157 0.48 1.09 -15.25
CA ASP A 157 1.69 1.79 -14.80
C ASP A 157 2.37 1.13 -13.59
N ASN A 158 1.81 0.03 -13.07
CA ASN A 158 2.30 -0.77 -11.96
C ASN A 158 2.50 0.05 -10.67
N GLY A 159 1.56 0.94 -10.35
CA GLY A 159 1.60 1.76 -9.15
C GLY A 159 0.44 2.77 -9.10
N PRO A 160 0.35 3.58 -8.03
CA PRO A 160 1.38 3.84 -7.02
C PRO A 160 1.53 2.73 -5.97
N GLU A 161 0.49 1.96 -5.66
CA GLU A 161 0.54 0.83 -4.72
C GLU A 161 0.24 -0.50 -5.42
N SER A 162 0.51 -1.62 -4.73
CA SER A 162 0.09 -2.93 -5.25
C SER A 162 -1.43 -3.05 -5.28
N LEU A 163 -1.96 -3.76 -6.28
CA LEU A 163 -3.40 -3.95 -6.45
C LEU A 163 -4.06 -4.57 -5.21
N SER A 164 -5.21 -4.01 -4.85
CA SER A 164 -6.15 -4.54 -3.86
C SER A 164 -7.46 -4.94 -4.52
N PHE A 165 -8.12 -5.95 -3.97
CA PHE A 165 -9.31 -6.56 -4.54
C PHE A 165 -10.47 -6.47 -3.55
N THR A 166 -11.68 -6.28 -4.05
CA THR A 166 -12.89 -6.36 -3.22
C THR A 166 -14.03 -6.91 -4.06
N TRP A 167 -14.55 -8.06 -3.65
CA TRP A 167 -15.71 -8.69 -4.23
C TRP A 167 -16.97 -8.34 -3.44
N LYS A 168 -18.08 -8.12 -4.16
CA LYS A 168 -19.41 -7.90 -3.59
C LYS A 168 -20.48 -8.63 -4.36
N VAL A 169 -21.50 -9.09 -3.66
CA VAL A 169 -22.72 -9.64 -4.23
C VAL A 169 -23.62 -8.49 -4.68
N LEU A 170 -23.86 -8.38 -5.99
CA LEU A 170 -24.79 -7.37 -6.54
C LEU A 170 -26.23 -7.87 -6.56
N SER A 171 -26.42 -9.12 -6.98
CA SER A 171 -27.74 -9.75 -7.01
C SER A 171 -27.64 -11.25 -6.81
N VAL A 172 -28.71 -11.80 -6.24
CA VAL A 172 -28.86 -13.24 -5.98
C VAL A 172 -30.21 -13.73 -6.54
N PRO A 173 -30.36 -15.04 -6.78
CA PRO A 173 -31.64 -15.63 -7.16
C PRO A 173 -32.72 -15.40 -6.11
N SER A 174 -33.99 -15.41 -6.54
CA SER A 174 -35.12 -15.33 -5.60
C SER A 174 -35.11 -16.51 -4.62
N GLY A 175 -35.10 -16.21 -3.32
CA GLY A 175 -35.06 -17.22 -2.26
C GLY A 175 -33.65 -17.50 -1.71
N SER A 176 -32.61 -17.00 -2.38
CA SER A 176 -31.24 -17.05 -1.87
C SER A 176 -31.04 -16.09 -0.70
N GLY A 177 -30.24 -16.52 0.29
CA GLY A 177 -29.76 -15.74 1.43
C GLY A 177 -28.29 -15.34 1.33
N ILE A 178 -27.62 -15.56 0.20
CA ILE A 178 -26.19 -15.21 0.02
C ILE A 178 -25.97 -13.71 0.12
N THR A 179 -24.91 -13.35 0.83
CA THR A 179 -24.43 -11.99 1.05
C THR A 179 -22.90 -11.94 0.94
N ASP A 180 -22.32 -10.73 0.99
CA ASP A 180 -20.87 -10.53 1.04
C ASP A 180 -20.19 -11.33 2.16
N SER A 181 -20.89 -11.64 3.26
CA SER A 181 -20.30 -12.39 4.39
C SER A 181 -20.15 -13.89 4.16
N ASP A 182 -20.80 -14.43 3.13
CA ASP A 182 -20.71 -15.84 2.75
C ASP A 182 -19.51 -16.13 1.82
N MET A 183 -18.85 -15.06 1.34
CA MET A 183 -17.71 -15.15 0.45
C MET A 183 -16.41 -15.36 1.23
N THR A 184 -15.64 -16.36 0.83
CA THR A 184 -14.27 -16.59 1.30
C THR A 184 -13.29 -15.93 0.32
N GLY A 185 -12.29 -15.20 0.83
CA GLY A 185 -11.30 -14.54 -0.02
C GLY A 185 -11.82 -13.32 -0.78
N ALA A 186 -12.91 -12.68 -0.30
CA ALA A 186 -13.53 -11.53 -0.94
C ALA A 186 -12.60 -10.30 -1.06
N ASP A 187 -11.48 -10.27 -0.33
CA ASP A 187 -10.44 -9.24 -0.38
C ASP A 187 -9.19 -9.67 -1.18
N THR A 188 -9.26 -10.80 -1.89
CA THR A 188 -8.16 -11.33 -2.70
C THR A 188 -8.56 -11.45 -4.18
N ALA A 189 -7.59 -11.73 -5.05
CA ALA A 189 -7.85 -11.91 -6.48
C ALA A 189 -8.84 -13.05 -6.77
N GLN A 190 -8.88 -14.08 -5.92
CA GLN A 190 -9.80 -15.21 -6.07
C GLN A 190 -10.74 -15.27 -4.88
N CYS A 191 -12.04 -15.34 -5.13
CA CYS A 191 -13.03 -15.52 -4.09
C CYS A 191 -13.90 -16.75 -4.38
N SER A 192 -14.53 -17.28 -3.33
CA SER A 192 -15.43 -18.41 -3.47
C SER A 192 -16.60 -18.35 -2.50
N PHE A 193 -17.70 -18.99 -2.87
CA PHE A 193 -18.87 -19.21 -2.02
C PHE A 193 -19.63 -20.45 -2.51
N THR A 194 -20.54 -20.98 -1.70
CA THR A 194 -21.43 -22.09 -2.10
C THR A 194 -22.83 -21.53 -2.35
N PRO A 195 -23.33 -21.53 -3.59
CA PRO A 195 -24.71 -21.16 -3.88
C PRO A 195 -25.72 -21.99 -3.07
N ASP A 196 -26.74 -21.32 -2.54
CA ASP A 196 -27.80 -21.90 -1.72
C ASP A 196 -29.13 -22.10 -2.48
N THR A 197 -29.23 -21.57 -3.69
CA THR A 197 -30.42 -21.63 -4.55
C THR A 197 -29.99 -21.68 -6.01
N ALA A 198 -30.68 -22.46 -6.84
CA ALA A 198 -30.44 -22.45 -8.28
C ALA A 198 -30.81 -21.09 -8.90
N GLY A 199 -29.97 -20.59 -9.80
CA GLY A 199 -30.16 -19.34 -10.51
C GLY A 199 -28.85 -18.58 -10.72
N GLU A 200 -28.98 -17.32 -11.13
CA GLU A 200 -27.86 -16.42 -11.39
C GLU A 200 -27.50 -15.58 -10.16
N TYR A 201 -26.22 -15.60 -9.80
CA TYR A 201 -25.59 -14.70 -8.84
C TYR A 201 -24.68 -13.77 -9.62
N VAL A 202 -24.77 -12.46 -9.40
CA VAL A 202 -23.88 -11.48 -10.04
C VAL A 202 -22.96 -10.91 -8.98
N LEU A 203 -21.66 -11.05 -9.21
CA LEU A 203 -20.62 -10.49 -8.35
C LEU A 203 -19.95 -9.31 -9.05
N ALA A 204 -19.61 -8.28 -8.28
CA ALA A 204 -18.75 -7.19 -8.72
C ALA A 204 -17.36 -7.33 -8.09
N LEU A 205 -16.34 -7.35 -8.92
CA LEU A 205 -14.95 -7.13 -8.52
C LEU A 205 -14.63 -5.64 -8.59
N THR A 206 -14.10 -5.07 -7.51
CA THR A 206 -13.44 -3.76 -7.50
C THR A 206 -11.95 -3.96 -7.34
N VAL A 207 -11.16 -3.33 -8.21
CA VAL A 207 -9.69 -3.34 -8.16
C VAL A 207 -9.20 -1.92 -7.93
N SER A 208 -8.26 -1.73 -7.00
CA SER A 208 -7.66 -0.43 -6.70
C SER A 208 -6.15 -0.49 -6.61
N ASP A 209 -5.50 0.53 -7.15
CA ASP A 209 -4.05 0.81 -7.09
C ASP A 209 -3.67 1.74 -5.91
N GLY A 210 -4.60 1.96 -4.97
CA GLY A 210 -4.44 2.88 -3.84
C GLY A 210 -4.84 4.34 -4.12
N GLN A 211 -5.00 4.75 -5.38
CA GLN A 211 -5.37 6.10 -5.80
C GLN A 211 -6.67 6.13 -6.61
N ASP A 212 -6.78 5.27 -7.62
CA ASP A 212 -7.95 5.05 -8.46
C ASP A 212 -8.51 3.63 -8.28
N GLN A 213 -9.70 3.40 -8.82
CA GLN A 213 -10.36 2.09 -8.79
C GLN A 213 -11.23 1.87 -10.02
N THR A 214 -11.30 0.63 -10.46
CA THR A 214 -12.22 0.19 -11.51
C THR A 214 -12.99 -1.04 -11.07
N THR A 215 -14.06 -1.35 -11.79
CA THR A 215 -14.96 -2.46 -11.46
C THR A 215 -15.25 -3.31 -12.69
N ASP A 216 -15.42 -4.60 -12.47
CA ASP A 216 -15.91 -5.55 -13.45
C ASP A 216 -16.88 -6.54 -12.79
N GLU A 217 -17.73 -7.19 -13.58
CA GLU A 217 -18.77 -8.11 -13.10
C GLU A 217 -18.59 -9.51 -13.67
N VAL A 218 -18.96 -10.52 -12.88
CA VAL A 218 -19.01 -11.93 -13.31
C VAL A 218 -20.32 -12.56 -12.87
N THR A 219 -20.90 -13.39 -13.72
CA THR A 219 -22.11 -14.15 -13.42
C THR A 219 -21.76 -15.58 -13.02
N ILE A 220 -22.26 -16.01 -11.87
CA ILE A 220 -22.24 -17.40 -11.43
C ILE A 220 -23.62 -18.01 -11.65
N ILE A 221 -23.69 -19.01 -12.52
CA ILE A 221 -24.90 -19.73 -12.86
C ILE A 221 -24.92 -21.01 -12.03
N CYS A 222 -25.69 -21.00 -10.94
CA CYS A 222 -25.96 -22.21 -10.16
C CYS A 222 -27.11 -22.97 -10.81
N GLN A 223 -26.82 -24.16 -11.33
CA GLN A 223 -27.86 -25.07 -11.77
C GLN A 223 -28.41 -25.80 -10.54
N ALA A 224 -29.71 -26.11 -10.52
CA ALA A 224 -30.21 -27.07 -9.54
C ALA A 224 -29.35 -28.32 -9.71
N GLY A 225 -28.74 -28.81 -8.63
CA GLY A 225 -28.08 -30.11 -8.68
C GLY A 225 -29.07 -31.09 -9.27
N GLY A 226 -28.62 -31.95 -10.20
CA GLY A 226 -29.49 -32.94 -10.85
C GLY A 226 -30.40 -33.54 -9.79
N VAL A 227 -31.72 -33.49 -10.02
CA VAL A 227 -32.70 -33.83 -8.99
C VAL A 227 -32.27 -35.19 -8.43
N LEU A 228 -32.12 -35.37 -7.12
CA LEU A 228 -31.62 -36.66 -6.62
C LEU A 228 -32.58 -37.77 -7.07
N GLY A 229 -32.16 -38.61 -8.01
CA GLY A 229 -33.06 -39.56 -8.68
C GLY A 229 -33.22 -39.32 -10.19
N ASP A 230 -32.89 -38.14 -10.68
CA ASP A 230 -32.78 -37.77 -12.10
C ASP A 230 -31.49 -38.39 -12.66
N LEU A 231 -31.66 -39.49 -13.35
CA LEU A 231 -30.61 -40.30 -13.97
C LEU A 231 -30.47 -40.02 -15.46
N ASP A 232 -31.46 -39.40 -16.10
CA ASP A 232 -31.40 -39.03 -17.52
C ASP A 232 -31.04 -37.56 -17.78
N GLY A 233 -31.03 -36.75 -16.73
CA GLY A 233 -30.57 -35.37 -16.68
C GLY A 233 -31.58 -34.37 -17.23
N ASP A 234 -32.88 -34.70 -17.26
CA ASP A 234 -33.92 -33.84 -17.81
C ASP A 234 -34.54 -32.86 -16.80
N GLY A 235 -34.16 -32.97 -15.52
CA GLY A 235 -34.49 -32.04 -14.46
C GLY A 235 -35.77 -32.36 -13.69
N ASP A 236 -36.38 -33.52 -13.91
CA ASP A 236 -37.38 -34.10 -13.01
C ASP A 236 -37.04 -35.56 -12.63
N ILE A 237 -37.84 -36.21 -11.79
CA ILE A 237 -37.66 -37.64 -11.53
C ILE A 237 -38.90 -38.35 -12.07
N ASP A 238 -38.80 -39.09 -13.15
CA ASP A 238 -39.97 -39.72 -13.73
C ASP A 238 -39.72 -41.16 -14.20
N THR A 239 -40.60 -41.65 -15.06
CA THR A 239 -40.47 -43.00 -15.61
C THR A 239 -39.23 -43.18 -16.49
N SER A 240 -38.68 -42.11 -17.05
CA SER A 240 -37.49 -42.08 -17.89
C SER A 240 -36.24 -42.36 -17.05
N ASP A 241 -36.14 -41.78 -15.86
CA ASP A 241 -35.11 -42.13 -14.87
C ASP A 241 -35.18 -43.56 -14.40
N TYR A 242 -36.41 -44.05 -14.15
CA TYR A 242 -36.62 -45.45 -13.82
C TYR A 242 -36.08 -46.37 -14.93
N LEU A 243 -36.25 -45.99 -16.21
CA LEU A 243 -35.73 -46.77 -17.33
C LEU A 243 -34.21 -46.74 -17.38
N VAL A 244 -33.59 -45.59 -17.08
CA VAL A 244 -32.13 -45.48 -16.95
C VAL A 244 -31.64 -46.36 -15.79
N PHE A 245 -32.21 -46.24 -14.59
CA PHE A 245 -31.88 -47.08 -13.43
C PHE A 245 -32.01 -48.57 -13.78
N ARG A 246 -33.14 -48.97 -14.37
CA ARG A 246 -33.40 -50.37 -14.73
C ARG A 246 -32.39 -50.90 -15.75
N SER A 247 -31.86 -50.04 -16.62
CA SER A 247 -30.85 -50.42 -17.60
C SER A 247 -29.49 -50.72 -16.96
N THR A 248 -29.25 -50.26 -15.72
CA THR A 248 -27.98 -50.41 -14.99
C THR A 248 -28.04 -51.45 -13.87
N LEU A 249 -29.23 -51.87 -13.45
CA LEU A 249 -29.43 -52.87 -12.41
C LEU A 249 -28.61 -54.16 -12.68
N GLY A 250 -27.77 -54.53 -11.71
CA GLY A 250 -26.88 -55.68 -11.74
C GLY A 250 -25.50 -55.41 -12.35
N LYS A 251 -25.20 -54.18 -12.75
CA LYS A 251 -23.88 -53.77 -13.25
C LYS A 251 -23.03 -53.20 -12.13
N CYS A 252 -21.74 -53.50 -12.16
CA CYS A 252 -20.75 -52.98 -11.24
C CYS A 252 -19.72 -52.10 -11.95
N THR A 253 -18.92 -51.40 -11.15
CA THR A 253 -17.78 -50.62 -11.64
C THR A 253 -16.91 -51.48 -12.56
N GLY A 254 -16.74 -51.03 -13.81
CA GLY A 254 -16.00 -51.75 -14.86
C GLY A 254 -16.88 -52.51 -15.86
N ASP A 255 -18.17 -52.69 -15.58
CA ASP A 255 -19.11 -53.29 -16.53
C ASP A 255 -19.59 -52.28 -17.58
N ALA A 256 -19.89 -52.79 -18.78
CA ALA A 256 -20.42 -51.97 -19.86
C ALA A 256 -21.81 -51.40 -19.51
N GLY A 257 -21.91 -50.07 -19.49
CA GLY A 257 -23.15 -49.34 -19.19
C GLY A 257 -23.47 -49.26 -17.70
N PHE A 258 -22.48 -49.43 -16.82
CA PHE A 258 -22.56 -48.97 -15.43
C PHE A 258 -22.70 -47.43 -15.41
N ILE A 259 -23.57 -46.91 -14.54
CA ILE A 259 -23.77 -45.47 -14.30
C ILE A 259 -23.52 -45.23 -12.82
N ALA A 260 -22.48 -44.45 -12.50
CA ALA A 260 -22.10 -44.18 -11.12
C ALA A 260 -23.18 -43.44 -10.32
N ALA A 261 -23.97 -42.58 -10.98
CA ALA A 261 -25.10 -41.88 -10.33
C ALA A 261 -26.23 -42.83 -9.88
N ALA A 262 -26.26 -44.08 -10.35
CA ALA A 262 -27.24 -45.09 -9.93
C ALA A 262 -26.75 -45.98 -8.78
N ASP A 263 -25.50 -45.83 -8.34
CA ASP A 263 -24.90 -46.51 -7.17
C ASP A 263 -25.04 -45.56 -5.96
N TYR A 264 -26.19 -45.67 -5.28
CA TYR A 264 -26.61 -44.75 -4.24
C TYR A 264 -26.04 -45.11 -2.86
N ASP A 265 -25.65 -46.37 -2.64
CA ASP A 265 -24.98 -46.79 -1.39
C ASP A 265 -23.45 -46.81 -1.49
N GLY A 266 -22.90 -46.65 -2.70
CA GLY A 266 -21.48 -46.47 -2.95
C GLY A 266 -20.68 -47.76 -2.82
N ASP A 267 -21.32 -48.92 -2.92
CA ASP A 267 -20.64 -50.22 -2.82
C ASP A 267 -19.94 -50.66 -4.13
N GLY A 268 -20.12 -49.88 -5.20
CA GLY A 268 -19.54 -50.09 -6.51
C GLY A 268 -20.43 -50.91 -7.46
N CYS A 269 -21.64 -51.28 -7.06
CA CYS A 269 -22.59 -52.08 -7.84
C CYS A 269 -24.01 -51.53 -7.76
N VAL A 270 -24.71 -51.42 -8.89
CA VAL A 270 -26.12 -51.02 -8.91
C VAL A 270 -27.00 -52.23 -8.58
N THR A 271 -27.61 -52.23 -7.40
CA THR A 271 -28.42 -53.34 -6.88
C THR A 271 -29.85 -52.90 -6.52
N TYR A 272 -30.64 -53.83 -5.96
CA TYR A 272 -31.94 -53.49 -5.40
C TYR A 272 -31.85 -52.62 -4.13
N THR A 273 -30.68 -52.57 -3.48
CA THR A 273 -30.43 -51.65 -2.36
C THR A 273 -30.46 -50.21 -2.88
N ASP A 274 -29.74 -49.93 -3.97
CA ASP A 274 -29.73 -48.64 -4.65
C ASP A 274 -31.12 -48.28 -5.18
N TYR A 275 -31.85 -49.26 -5.72
CA TYR A 275 -33.22 -49.04 -6.17
C TYR A 275 -34.11 -48.55 -5.04
N SER A 276 -33.94 -49.10 -3.84
CA SER A 276 -34.77 -48.70 -2.69
C SER A 276 -34.49 -47.27 -2.25
N ILE A 277 -33.25 -46.80 -2.42
CA ILE A 277 -32.84 -45.41 -2.16
C ILE A 277 -33.39 -44.50 -3.25
N TRP A 278 -33.15 -44.82 -4.52
CA TRP A 278 -33.68 -44.11 -5.69
C TRP A 278 -35.20 -43.96 -5.64
N TYR A 279 -35.92 -45.06 -5.37
CA TYR A 279 -37.37 -45.08 -5.29
C TYR A 279 -37.90 -44.21 -4.13
N GLY A 280 -37.08 -44.00 -3.10
CA GLY A 280 -37.35 -43.04 -2.04
C GLY A 280 -37.47 -41.62 -2.58
N TYR A 281 -36.61 -41.22 -3.52
CA TYR A 281 -36.71 -39.93 -4.19
C TYR A 281 -37.88 -39.87 -5.16
N TYR A 282 -38.03 -40.88 -6.03
CA TYR A 282 -39.14 -40.97 -7.00
C TYR A 282 -40.53 -40.83 -6.36
N ARG A 283 -40.74 -41.42 -5.17
CA ARG A 283 -42.05 -41.40 -4.50
C ARG A 283 -42.35 -40.11 -3.74
N ASN A 284 -41.35 -39.27 -3.48
CA ASN A 284 -41.48 -38.07 -2.65
C ASN A 284 -41.61 -36.77 -3.46
N GLN A 285 -41.96 -36.89 -4.75
CA GLN A 285 -42.26 -35.78 -5.65
C GLN A 285 -43.71 -35.29 -5.51
#